data_AF-E2A5H2-F1
#
_entry.id   AF-E2A5H2-F1
#
_cell.length_a   1.000
_cell.length_b   1.000
_cell.length_c   1.000
_cell.angle_alpha   90.00
_cell.angle_beta   90.00
_cell.angle_gamma   90.00
#
_symmetry.space_group_name_H-M   'P 1'
#
loop_
_entity.id
_entity.type
_entity.pdbx_description
1 polymer ?
#
loop_
_entity_poly.entity_id
_entity_poly.type
_entity_poly.pdbx_seq_one_letter_code
_entity_poly.pdbx_strand_id
1 'polypeptide(L)'
;MVIVRRGDGAIVATLFYNLFTNLYEHMSNKRLKEALSICRIAQNEILWTYMAVMATDNKEFHAAEEAYAAIGRCDIVDYIRYIKSLSSTAEKYAEMALLARDLLAAEGILLQNGLIKEAIHINLEVIIGV
;
A
#
# COMPACT_ATOMS: atom_id res chain seq x y z
N MET A 1 23.08 11.46 -1.03
CA MET A 1 23.66 11.63 -2.39
C MET A 1 24.72 10.58 -2.57
N VAL A 2 24.41 9.52 -3.30
CA VAL A 2 25.41 8.50 -3.64
C VAL A 2 25.92 8.84 -5.03
N ILE A 3 27.24 8.96 -5.16
CA ILE A 3 27.89 9.26 -6.42
C ILE A 3 28.47 7.95 -6.94
N VAL A 4 27.90 7.43 -8.02
CA VAL A 4 28.36 6.20 -8.66
C VAL A 4 29.11 6.57 -9.92
N ARG A 5 30.33 6.06 -10.06
CA ARG A 5 31.13 6.23 -11.27
C ARG A 5 30.91 5.01 -12.15
N ARG A 6 30.30 5.20 -13.32
CA ARG A 6 30.09 4.13 -14.31
C ARG A 6 31.43 3.74 -14.96
N GLY A 7 31.49 2.55 -15.56
CA GLY A 7 32.71 2.02 -16.20
C GLY A 7 33.21 2.86 -17.39
N ASP A 8 32.36 3.71 -17.95
CA ASP A 8 32.68 4.73 -18.96
C ASP A 8 33.28 6.02 -18.37
N GLY A 9 33.44 6.10 -17.05
CA GLY A 9 33.95 7.27 -16.34
C GLY A 9 32.90 8.34 -16.03
N ALA A 10 31.65 8.15 -16.46
CA ALA A 10 30.55 9.08 -16.15
C ALA A 10 30.22 9.03 -14.66
N ILE A 11 30.10 10.21 -14.05
CA ILE A 11 29.68 10.36 -12.65
C ILE A 11 28.16 10.50 -12.63
N VAL A 12 27.47 9.51 -12.06
CA VAL A 12 26.02 9.54 -11.84
C VAL A 12 25.77 9.84 -10.36
N ALA A 13 25.21 11.01 -10.08
CA ALA A 13 24.69 11.33 -8.75
C ALA A 13 23.28 10.76 -8.61
N THR A 14 23.12 9.70 -7.82
CA THR A 14 21.82 9.05 -7.64
C THR A 14 21.15 9.58 -6.38
N LEU A 15 20.03 10.28 -6.56
CA LEU A 15 19.14 10.74 -5.48
C LEU A 15 18.23 9.62 -4.93
N PHE A 16 18.28 8.44 -5.54
CA PHE A 16 17.39 7.31 -5.27
C PHE A 16 17.29 6.99 -3.78
N TYR A 17 18.43 6.77 -3.11
CA TYR A 17 18.45 6.40 -1.69
C TYR A 17 17.81 7.47 -0.79
N ASN A 18 18.06 8.75 -1.09
CA ASN A 18 17.49 9.86 -0.31
C ASN A 18 15.96 9.94 -0.46
N LEU A 19 15.43 9.60 -1.63
CA LEU A 19 13.98 9.63 -1.87
C LEU A 19 13.27 8.54 -1.08
N PHE A 20 13.81 7.32 -1.02
CA PHE A 20 13.23 6.24 -0.19
C PHE A 20 13.30 6.57 1.30
N THR A 21 14.43 7.08 1.80
CA THR A 21 14.56 7.43 3.22
C THR A 21 13.60 8.56 3.60
N ASN A 22 13.49 9.59 2.75
CA ASN A 22 12.57 10.69 3.00
C ASN A 22 11.12 10.23 2.92
N LEU A 23 10.78 9.39 1.94
CA LEU A 23 9.42 8.85 1.79
C LEU A 23 9.04 7.98 2.99
N TYR A 24 9.92 7.09 3.44
CA TYR A 24 9.73 6.32 4.67
C TYR A 24 9.52 7.24 5.88
N GLU A 25 10.36 8.25 6.06
CA GLU A 25 10.25 9.21 7.16
C GLU A 25 8.91 9.97 7.13
N HIS A 26 8.45 10.40 5.94
CA HIS A 26 7.15 11.04 5.79
C HIS A 26 6.00 10.09 6.11
N MET A 27 6.06 8.83 5.66
CA MET A 27 5.06 7.81 5.97
C MET A 27 5.01 7.51 7.48
N SER A 28 6.16 7.30 8.13
CA SER A 28 6.23 7.07 9.59
C SER A 28 5.71 8.25 10.41
N ASN A 29 5.87 9.48 9.92
CA ASN A 29 5.37 10.69 10.58
C ASN A 29 3.92 11.05 10.19
N LYS A 30 3.17 10.15 9.52
CA LYS A 30 1.80 10.39 9.02
C LYS A 30 1.67 11.62 8.10
N ARG A 31 2.76 12.02 7.45
CA ARG A 31 2.85 13.12 6.47
C ARG A 31 2.58 12.61 5.06
N LEU A 32 1.38 12.06 4.87
CA LEU A 32 0.98 11.36 3.64
C LEU A 32 0.89 12.29 2.42
N LYS A 33 0.54 13.56 2.64
CA LYS A 33 0.44 14.55 1.56
C LYS A 33 1.81 14.88 0.98
N GLU A 34 2.80 15.04 1.85
CA GLU A 34 4.20 15.26 1.49
C GLU A 34 4.78 14.03 0.79
N ALA A 35 4.49 12.83 1.31
CA ALA A 35 4.87 11.57 0.69
C ALA A 35 4.33 11.43 -0.75
N LEU A 36 3.03 11.66 -0.96
CA LEU A 36 2.42 11.63 -2.30
C LEU A 36 3.00 12.70 -3.22
N SER A 37 3.32 13.89 -2.71
CA SER A 37 3.98 14.94 -3.49
C SER A 37 5.34 14.47 -4.03
N ILE A 38 6.14 13.78 -3.21
CA ILE A 38 7.43 13.21 -3.64
C ILE A 38 7.22 12.19 -4.76
N CYS A 39 6.25 11.27 -4.63
CA CYS A 39 5.94 10.29 -5.66
C CYS A 39 5.49 10.93 -6.98
N ARG A 40 4.63 11.97 -6.93
CA ARG A 40 4.18 12.72 -8.11
C ARG A 40 5.31 13.47 -8.80
N ILE A 41 6.23 14.06 -8.05
CA ILE A 41 7.40 14.78 -8.59
C ILE A 41 8.39 13.80 -9.21
N ALA A 42 8.66 12.68 -8.54
CA ALA A 42 9.65 11.71 -8.99
C ALA A 42 9.18 10.89 -10.22
N GLN A 43 7.86 10.74 -10.40
CA GLN A 43 7.23 9.94 -11.48
C GLN A 43 7.89 8.57 -11.67
N ASN A 44 8.26 7.93 -10.55
CA ASN A 44 9.00 6.67 -10.56
C ASN A 44 8.13 5.53 -10.06
N GLU A 45 8.01 4.48 -10.87
CA GLU A 45 7.17 3.30 -10.58
C GLU A 45 7.58 2.57 -9.28
N ILE A 46 8.88 2.52 -8.96
CA ILE A 46 9.37 1.86 -7.74
C ILE A 46 8.94 2.64 -6.50
N LEU A 47 9.00 3.98 -6.55
CA LEU A 47 8.51 4.83 -5.45
C LEU A 47 6.99 4.73 -5.30
N TRP A 48 6.24 4.64 -6.40
CA TRP A 48 4.80 4.42 -6.35
C TRP A 48 4.44 3.03 -5.81
N THR A 49 5.17 1.99 -6.19
CA THR A 49 5.02 0.63 -5.64
C THR A 49 5.24 0.63 -4.13
N TYR A 50 6.31 1.27 -3.67
CA TYR A 50 6.59 1.41 -2.25
C TYR A 50 5.48 2.17 -1.50
N MET A 51 5.01 3.28 -2.08
CA MET A 51 3.88 4.03 -1.53
C MET A 51 2.60 3.19 -1.43
N ALA A 52 2.32 2.36 -2.45
CA ALA A 52 1.15 1.49 -2.47
C ALA A 52 1.17 0.47 -1.32
N VAL A 53 2.32 -0.20 -1.11
CA VAL A 53 2.51 -1.15 0.00
C VAL A 53 2.35 -0.43 1.34
N MET A 54 3.07 0.66 1.56
CA MET A 54 3.04 1.40 2.83
C MET A 54 1.65 1.99 3.12
N ALA A 55 0.93 2.48 2.11
CA ALA A 55 -0.44 2.97 2.28
C ALA A 55 -1.41 1.82 2.60
N THR A 56 -1.17 0.62 2.06
CA THR A 56 -1.96 -0.57 2.36
C THR A 56 -1.80 -0.97 3.82
N ASP A 57 -0.56 -1.10 4.30
CA ASP A 57 -0.25 -1.48 5.68
C ASP A 57 -0.80 -0.47 6.70
N ASN A 58 -0.78 0.83 6.36
CA ASN A 58 -1.30 1.90 7.21
C ASN A 58 -2.81 2.13 7.07
N LYS A 59 -3.51 1.34 6.24
CA LYS A 59 -4.96 1.44 6.00
C LYS A 59 -5.41 2.79 5.43
N GLU A 60 -4.56 3.40 4.61
CA GLU A 60 -4.77 4.71 3.97
C GLU A 60 -5.39 4.55 2.58
N PHE A 61 -6.70 4.34 2.52
CA PHE A 61 -7.43 3.99 1.29
C PHE A 61 -7.18 4.93 0.10
N HIS A 62 -7.19 6.25 0.31
CA HIS A 62 -6.99 7.22 -0.77
C HIS A 62 -5.56 7.16 -1.33
N ALA A 63 -4.57 7.06 -0.44
CA ALA A 63 -3.18 6.99 -0.86
C ALA A 63 -2.87 5.67 -1.56
N ALA A 64 -3.45 4.56 -1.08
CA ALA A 64 -3.34 3.26 -1.73
C ALA A 64 -3.99 3.27 -3.13
N GLU A 65 -5.21 3.78 -3.26
CA GLU A 65 -5.91 3.87 -4.55
C GLU A 65 -5.10 4.67 -5.58
N GLU A 66 -4.59 5.85 -5.18
CA GLU A 66 -3.76 6.68 -6.06
C GLU A 66 -2.46 5.98 -6.47
N ALA A 67 -1.80 5.32 -5.52
CA ALA A 67 -0.54 4.64 -5.77
C ALA A 67 -0.69 3.40 -6.66
N TYR A 68 -1.71 2.58 -6.44
CA TYR A 68 -2.02 1.43 -7.31
C TYR A 68 -2.43 1.87 -8.72
N ALA A 69 -3.17 2.97 -8.84
CA ALA A 69 -3.49 3.56 -10.14
C ALA A 69 -2.22 4.04 -10.87
N ALA A 70 -1.28 4.65 -10.15
CA ALA A 70 -0.03 5.14 -10.72
C ALA A 70 0.89 4.02 -11.27
N ILE A 71 0.79 2.80 -10.72
CA ILE A 71 1.52 1.60 -11.22
C ILE A 71 0.66 0.71 -12.13
N GLY A 72 -0.54 1.15 -12.54
CA GLY A 72 -1.38 0.42 -13.49
C GLY A 72 -2.05 -0.85 -12.94
N ARG A 73 -2.15 -1.01 -11.61
CA ARG A 73 -2.83 -2.14 -10.96
C ARG A 73 -4.33 -1.87 -10.80
N CYS A 74 -5.04 -1.81 -11.92
CA CYS A 74 -6.47 -1.50 -11.97
C CYS A 74 -7.33 -2.52 -11.21
N ASP A 75 -6.93 -3.80 -11.21
CA ASP A 75 -7.53 -4.87 -10.43
C ASP A 75 -7.62 -4.51 -8.94
N ILE A 76 -6.51 -4.03 -8.38
CA ILE A 76 -6.43 -3.63 -6.99
C ILE A 76 -7.19 -2.31 -6.75
N VAL A 77 -7.15 -1.37 -7.69
CA VAL A 77 -7.90 -0.11 -7.59
C VAL A 77 -9.41 -0.35 -7.48
N ASP A 78 -9.95 -1.25 -8.31
CA ASP A 78 -11.37 -1.59 -8.28
C ASP A 78 -11.74 -2.32 -6.99
N TYR A 79 -10.86 -3.18 -6.48
CA TYR A 79 -11.03 -3.80 -5.17
C TYR A 79 -11.01 -2.77 -4.03
N ILE A 80 -10.09 -1.79 -4.03
CA ILE A 80 -10.08 -0.71 -3.03
C ILE A 80 -11.37 0.13 -3.08
N ARG A 81 -11.92 0.37 -4.28
CA ARG A 81 -13.22 1.07 -4.43
C ARG A 81 -14.36 0.25 -3.87
N TYR A 82 -14.37 -1.07 -4.11
CA TYR A 82 -15.31 -1.99 -3.47
C TYR A 82 -15.20 -1.90 -1.94
N ILE A 83 -14.00 -1.99 -1.37
CA ILE A 83 -13.79 -1.86 0.07
C ILE A 83 -14.34 -0.53 0.59
N LYS A 84 -14.06 0.59 -0.09
CA LYS A 84 -14.58 1.92 0.29
C LYS A 84 -16.11 1.98 0.31
N SER A 85 -16.78 1.18 -0.53
CA SER A 85 -18.26 1.11 -0.63
C SER A 85 -18.93 0.36 0.52
N LEU A 86 -18.19 -0.45 1.29
CA LEU A 86 -18.71 -1.16 2.45
C LEU A 86 -19.26 -0.18 3.50
N SER A 87 -20.24 -0.61 4.30
CA SER A 87 -20.80 0.22 5.36
C SER A 87 -20.06 0.04 6.69
N SER A 88 -19.59 -1.18 6.97
CA SER A 88 -18.87 -1.50 8.20
C SER A 88 -17.41 -1.07 8.13
N THR A 89 -17.00 -0.25 9.09
CA THR A 89 -15.58 0.12 9.25
C THR A 89 -14.71 -1.10 9.59
N ALA A 90 -15.26 -2.09 10.31
CA ALA A 90 -14.53 -3.31 10.63
C ALA A 90 -14.27 -4.15 9.38
N GLU A 91 -15.27 -4.32 8.52
CA GLU A 91 -15.09 -5.02 7.23
C GLU A 91 -14.06 -4.28 6.37
N LYS A 92 -14.12 -2.94 6.29
CA LYS A 92 -13.12 -2.16 5.54
C LYS A 92 -11.69 -2.44 5.98
N TYR A 93 -11.46 -2.46 7.30
CA TYR A 93 -10.13 -2.71 7.84
C TYR A 93 -9.70 -4.18 7.72
N ALA A 94 -10.64 -5.12 7.76
CA ALA A 94 -10.35 -6.53 7.52
C ALA A 94 -9.96 -6.78 6.06
N GLU A 95 -10.74 -6.27 5.10
CA GLU A 95 -10.44 -6.37 3.66
C GLU A 95 -9.11 -5.69 3.31
N MET A 96 -8.80 -4.56 3.94
CA MET A 96 -7.50 -3.90 3.76
C MET A 96 -6.34 -4.75 4.30
N ALA A 97 -6.54 -5.46 5.41
CA ALA A 97 -5.55 -6.41 5.93
C ALA A 97 -5.40 -7.64 5.01
N LEU A 98 -6.48 -8.12 4.39
CA LEU A 98 -6.41 -9.15 3.35
C LEU A 98 -5.61 -8.67 2.13
N LEU A 99 -5.81 -7.43 1.70
CA LEU A 99 -5.01 -6.82 0.63
C LEU A 99 -3.52 -6.76 0.98
N ALA A 100 -3.20 -6.50 2.25
CA ALA A 100 -1.83 -6.58 2.79
C ALA A 100 -1.30 -8.02 2.97
N ARG A 101 -2.08 -9.05 2.59
CA ARG A 101 -1.80 -10.48 2.80
C ARG A 101 -1.67 -10.89 4.28
N ASP A 102 -2.28 -10.13 5.19
CA ASP A 102 -2.33 -10.43 6.62
C ASP A 102 -3.69 -11.01 7.01
N LEU A 103 -3.86 -12.32 6.75
CA LEU A 103 -5.09 -13.07 7.04
C LEU A 103 -5.40 -13.09 8.54
N LEU A 104 -4.38 -13.23 9.39
CA LEU A 104 -4.55 -13.31 10.83
C LEU A 104 -5.08 -11.98 11.39
N ALA A 105 -4.54 -10.86 10.91
CA ALA A 105 -5.07 -9.55 11.29
C ALA A 105 -6.50 -9.34 10.79
N ALA A 106 -6.81 -9.74 9.54
CA ALA A 106 -8.15 -9.63 8.99
C ALA A 106 -9.18 -10.43 9.80
N GLU A 107 -8.89 -11.70 10.07
CA GLU A 107 -9.71 -12.57 10.90
C GLU A 107 -9.88 -12.00 12.31
N GLY A 108 -8.80 -11.55 12.94
CA GLY A 108 -8.83 -10.94 14.25
C GLY A 108 -9.75 -9.71 14.31
N ILE A 109 -9.72 -8.84 13.29
CA ILE A 109 -10.61 -7.67 13.20
C ILE A 109 -12.07 -8.10 13.12
N LEU A 110 -12.40 -9.08 12.26
CA LEU A 110 -13.77 -9.55 12.08
C LEU A 110 -14.32 -10.21 13.35
N LEU A 111 -13.54 -11.09 13.99
CA LEU A 111 -13.93 -11.77 15.21
C LEU A 111 -14.15 -10.81 16.38
N GLN A 112 -13.27 -9.81 16.55
CA GLN A 112 -13.41 -8.79 17.60
C GLN A 112 -14.68 -7.94 17.44
N ASN A 113 -15.19 -7.82 16.20
CA ASN A 113 -16.41 -7.07 15.90
C ASN A 113 -17.66 -7.97 15.77
N GLY A 114 -17.56 -9.26 16.11
CA GLY A 114 -18.68 -10.21 16.07
C GLY A 114 -19.09 -10.66 14.66
N LEU A 115 -18.28 -10.36 13.64
CA LEU A 115 -18.50 -10.70 12.23
C LEU A 115 -18.00 -12.12 11.93
N ILE A 116 -18.57 -13.11 12.60
CA ILE A 116 -18.11 -14.50 12.55
C ILE A 116 -18.32 -15.12 11.17
N LYS A 117 -19.43 -14.77 10.50
CA LYS A 117 -19.76 -15.31 9.16
C LYS A 117 -18.72 -14.86 8.14
N GLU A 118 -18.34 -13.59 8.20
CA GLU A 118 -17.35 -12.96 7.34
C GLU A 118 -15.96 -13.56 7.63
N ALA A 119 -15.61 -13.75 8.90
CA ALA A 119 -14.36 -14.42 9.30
C ALA A 119 -14.25 -15.86 8.74
N ILE A 120 -15.34 -16.62 8.73
CA ILE A 120 -15.38 -17.95 8.11
C ILE A 120 -15.21 -17.84 6.59
N HIS A 121 -15.89 -16.88 5.96
CA HIS A 121 -15.87 -16.71 4.51
C HIS A 121 -14.46 -16.44 3.99
N ILE A 122 -13.74 -15.49 4.60
CA ILE A 122 -12.38 -15.12 4.16
C ILE A 122 -11.38 -16.29 4.30
N ASN A 123 -11.56 -17.13 5.33
CA ASN A 123 -10.73 -18.32 5.53
C ASN A 123 -11.02 -19.40 4.46
N LEU A 124 -12.28 -19.54 4.05
CA LEU A 124 -12.64 -20.47 2.98
C LEU A 124 -12.10 -20.03 1.62
N GLU A 125 -12.16 -18.74 1.30
CA GLU A 125 -11.62 -18.21 0.04
C GLU A 125 -10.10 -18.47 -0.07
N VAL A 126 -9.34 -18.22 1.01
CA VAL A 126 -7.89 -18.47 1.03
C VAL A 126 -7.55 -19.95 0.87
N ILE A 127 -8.31 -20.86 1.48
CA ILE A 127 -8.09 -22.32 1.35
C ILE A 127 -8.34 -22.79 -0.10
N ILE A 128 -9.28 -22.16 -0.80
CA ILE A 128 -9.67 -22.54 -2.16
C ILE A 128 -8.71 -21.96 -3.22
N GLY A 129 -7.84 -21.00 -2.85
CA GLY A 129 -6.74 -20.52 -3.70
C GLY A 129 -7.19 -19.66 -4.87
N VAL A 130 -8.29 -18.93 -4.71
CA VAL A 130 -8.70 -17.81 -5.59
C VAL A 130 -8.12 -16.52 -5.02
#